data_AF-A0A938M0A7-F1
#
_entry.id   AF-A0A938M0A7-F1
#
_cell.length_a   1.000
_cell.length_b   1.000
_cell.length_c   1.000
_cell.angle_alpha   90.00
_cell.angle_beta   90.00
_cell.angle_gamma   90.00
#
_symmetry.space_group_name_H-M   'P 1'
#
loop_
_entity.id
_entity.type
_entity.pdbx_description
1 polymer ?
#
loop_
_entity_poly.entity_id
_entity_poly.type
_entity_poly.pdbx_seq_one_letter_code
_entity_poly.pdbx_strand_id
1 'polypeptide(L)'
;MRSLRVAPVAWLAALAVASAAEPEAQRILDAAGVKGGLIVHLGCGDGKLTAALRASNSFLVHGLDADAKNVEAARKHIQSLGLCGQVSVERWTGQRLPYADNLVNLLVCEYASATGGERVSESEVLRVLAPGGVALSLNPKSQIQNPKSVKPWPKELDEWTHFLHDATGNAVAHDGVVAAPRRLQWAGGPLWARSHEYDSSLCAMVSARGRLFYIFDEGPTGIVDKRIPDKWTLTARDAFNGVVLWKREIADWGWKAWKLAELEDADWSRMGSHRTRLPLAIPRRLVADGDRVYVTLGYQAPLSALDAATGRTVMTYPGTERTDEIVCQDGLLILSIRTSLSPGNAKAGKKGAGRQEASP
;
A
#
# COMPACT_ATOMS: atom_id res chain seq x y z
N MET A 1 19.24 35.97 41.83
CA MET A 1 19.58 35.95 40.40
C MET A 1 20.91 35.22 40.21
N ARG A 2 20.90 33.93 39.82
CA ARG A 2 22.09 33.17 39.41
C ARG A 2 21.85 32.73 37.97
N SER A 3 22.62 33.28 37.04
CA SER A 3 22.54 33.00 35.61
C SER A 3 23.20 31.64 35.30
N LEU A 4 22.40 30.63 34.92
CA LEU A 4 22.93 29.43 34.28
C LEU A 4 23.36 29.77 32.85
N ARG A 5 24.65 29.59 32.55
CA ARG A 5 25.17 29.60 31.17
C ARG A 5 24.97 28.21 30.57
N VAL A 6 24.16 28.12 29.53
CA VAL A 6 24.00 26.92 28.71
C VAL A 6 25.08 26.96 27.62
N ALA A 7 25.92 25.91 27.56
CA ALA A 7 26.92 25.76 26.51
C ALA A 7 26.25 25.26 25.21
N PRO A 8 26.67 25.72 24.02
CA PRO A 8 26.09 25.28 22.76
C PRO A 8 26.62 23.86 22.42
N VAL A 9 25.70 22.92 22.22
CA VAL A 9 26.00 21.61 21.65
C VAL A 9 26.19 21.81 20.15
N ALA A 10 27.43 21.68 19.68
CA ALA A 10 27.76 21.71 18.26
C ALA A 10 27.22 20.44 17.58
N TRP A 11 26.24 20.60 16.68
CA TRP A 11 25.82 19.55 15.76
C TRP A 11 26.89 19.38 14.68
N LEU A 12 27.66 18.30 14.77
CA LEU A 12 28.49 17.82 13.66
C LEU A 12 27.57 17.22 12.60
N ALA A 13 27.32 17.96 11.52
CA ALA A 13 26.71 17.43 10.31
C ALA A 13 27.69 16.42 9.68
N ALA A 14 27.36 15.13 9.79
CA ALA A 14 28.04 14.08 9.02
C ALA A 14 27.67 14.26 7.55
N LEU A 15 28.61 14.77 6.75
CA LEU A 15 28.53 14.72 5.29
C LEU A 15 28.59 13.24 4.86
N ALA A 16 27.44 12.67 4.51
CA ALA A 16 27.36 11.36 3.91
C ALA A 16 28.06 11.41 2.54
N VAL A 17 29.17 10.69 2.40
CA VAL A 17 29.77 10.43 1.10
C VAL A 17 28.81 9.50 0.37
N ALA A 18 28.10 10.03 -0.62
CA ALA A 18 27.25 9.24 -1.49
C ALA A 18 28.08 8.12 -2.11
N SER A 19 27.66 6.88 -1.88
CA SER A 19 28.30 5.70 -2.47
C SER A 19 28.17 5.77 -4.00
N ALA A 20 29.18 5.31 -4.75
CA ALA A 20 29.09 5.20 -6.22
C ALA A 20 27.90 4.32 -6.68
N ALA A 21 27.35 3.51 -5.78
CA ALA A 21 26.15 2.70 -6.00
C ALA A 21 24.84 3.50 -6.04
N GLU A 22 24.76 4.68 -5.42
CA GLU A 22 23.53 5.50 -5.40
C GLU A 22 23.17 6.07 -6.78
N PRO A 23 24.09 6.72 -7.52
CA PRO A 23 23.82 7.15 -8.89
C PRO A 23 23.50 5.98 -9.84
N GLU A 24 24.08 4.80 -9.60
CA GLU A 24 23.81 3.60 -10.38
C GLU A 24 22.39 3.08 -10.12
N ALA A 25 22.01 2.91 -8.85
CA ALA A 25 20.66 2.52 -8.47
C ALA A 25 19.61 3.49 -9.03
N GLN A 26 19.85 4.79 -8.96
CA GLN A 26 18.93 5.79 -9.50
C GLN A 26 18.75 5.63 -11.02
N ARG A 27 19.83 5.42 -11.79
CA ARG A 27 19.74 5.15 -13.24
C ARG A 27 18.93 3.88 -13.55
N ILE A 28 19.10 2.82 -12.76
CA ILE A 28 18.34 1.57 -12.91
C ILE A 28 16.85 1.82 -12.64
N LEU A 29 16.53 2.52 -11.55
CA LEU A 29 15.15 2.84 -11.18
C LEU A 29 14.46 3.74 -12.22
N ASP A 30 15.18 4.73 -12.75
CA ASP A 30 14.67 5.62 -13.79
C ASP A 30 14.42 4.88 -15.12
N ALA A 31 15.33 3.99 -15.52
CA ALA A 31 15.16 3.17 -16.71
C ALA A 31 14.02 2.14 -16.58
N ALA A 32 13.86 1.58 -15.39
CA ALA A 32 12.76 0.67 -15.07
C ALA A 32 11.41 1.41 -15.05
N GLY A 33 11.36 2.60 -14.45
CA GLY A 33 10.14 3.37 -14.25
C GLY A 33 9.30 2.92 -13.05
N VAL A 34 9.81 1.98 -12.23
CA VAL A 34 9.12 1.50 -11.02
C VAL A 34 9.17 2.56 -9.91
N LYS A 35 8.08 2.70 -9.16
CA LYS A 35 7.94 3.70 -8.08
C LYS A 35 7.82 3.11 -6.67
N GLY A 36 7.80 1.78 -6.56
CA GLY A 36 7.78 1.04 -5.32
C GLY A 36 7.57 -0.46 -5.60
N GLY A 37 7.40 -1.23 -4.52
CA GLY A 37 7.19 -2.66 -4.58
C GLY A 37 8.44 -3.49 -4.30
N LEU A 38 8.45 -4.74 -4.77
CA LEU A 38 9.55 -5.68 -4.55
C LEU A 38 10.58 -5.58 -5.68
N ILE A 39 11.83 -5.31 -5.30
CA ILE A 39 13.00 -5.40 -6.17
C ILE A 39 13.77 -6.68 -5.82
N VAL A 40 14.15 -7.43 -6.85
CA VAL A 40 15.04 -8.58 -6.73
C VAL A 40 16.33 -8.30 -7.48
N HIS A 41 17.48 -8.51 -6.83
CA HIS A 41 18.80 -8.32 -7.42
C HIS A 41 19.56 -9.64 -7.49
N LEU A 42 19.70 -10.21 -8.70
CA LEU A 42 20.43 -11.46 -8.95
C LEU A 42 21.92 -11.20 -9.17
N GLY A 43 22.77 -11.95 -8.48
CA GLY A 43 24.22 -11.76 -8.47
C GLY A 43 24.65 -10.57 -7.61
N CYS A 44 24.01 -10.40 -6.45
CA CYS A 44 24.04 -9.15 -5.71
C CYS A 44 25.41 -8.73 -5.14
N GLY A 45 26.43 -9.59 -5.21
CA GLY A 45 27.82 -9.25 -4.88
C GLY A 45 28.00 -8.81 -3.43
N ASP A 46 28.70 -7.70 -3.22
CA ASP A 46 28.97 -7.13 -1.90
C ASP A 46 27.76 -6.37 -1.30
N GLY A 47 26.63 -6.35 -1.99
CA GLY A 47 25.37 -5.77 -1.52
C GLY A 47 25.28 -4.24 -1.60
N LYS A 48 26.30 -3.53 -2.10
CA LYS A 48 26.25 -2.05 -2.20
C LYS A 48 25.14 -1.56 -3.13
N LEU A 49 25.07 -2.11 -4.34
CA LEU A 49 23.99 -1.78 -5.28
C LEU A 49 22.63 -2.23 -4.74
N THR A 50 22.55 -3.42 -4.14
CA THR A 50 21.33 -3.95 -3.51
C THR A 50 20.79 -3.02 -2.43
N ALA A 51 21.66 -2.49 -1.57
CA ALA A 51 21.28 -1.53 -0.56
C ALA A 51 20.81 -0.21 -1.18
N ALA A 52 21.53 0.28 -2.20
CA ALA A 52 21.20 1.53 -2.89
C ALA A 52 19.88 1.47 -3.69
N LEU A 53 19.50 0.29 -4.21
CA LEU A 53 18.21 0.08 -4.89
C LEU A 53 17.01 0.35 -3.95
N ARG A 54 17.21 0.34 -2.63
CA ARG A 54 16.21 0.79 -1.67
C ARG A 54 16.21 2.33 -1.54
N ALA A 55 15.95 3.01 -2.66
CA ALA A 55 15.96 4.47 -2.75
C ALA A 55 14.89 5.17 -1.88
N SER A 56 13.85 4.45 -1.45
CA SER A 56 12.80 4.98 -0.57
C SER A 56 12.16 3.87 0.28
N ASN A 57 11.30 4.26 1.22
CA ASN A 57 10.51 3.32 2.03
C ASN A 57 9.45 2.55 1.23
N SER A 58 9.20 2.93 -0.02
CA SER A 58 8.25 2.27 -0.92
C SER A 58 8.82 1.00 -1.55
N PHE A 59 10.11 0.71 -1.35
CA PHE A 59 10.80 -0.45 -1.88
C PHE A 59 11.17 -1.46 -0.80
N LEU A 60 10.94 -2.73 -1.10
CA LEU A 60 11.52 -3.88 -0.41
C LEU A 60 12.53 -4.52 -1.38
N VAL A 61 13.74 -4.83 -0.92
CA VAL A 61 14.79 -5.35 -1.80
C VAL A 61 15.29 -6.70 -1.31
N HIS A 62 15.34 -7.68 -2.21
CA HIS A 62 15.93 -8.99 -1.94
C HIS A 62 17.07 -9.28 -2.92
N GLY A 63 18.30 -9.38 -2.42
CA GLY A 63 19.45 -9.85 -3.20
C GLY A 63 19.58 -11.37 -3.15
N LEU A 64 19.91 -11.97 -4.30
CA LEU A 64 20.23 -13.39 -4.42
C LEU A 64 21.65 -13.52 -4.97
N ASP A 65 22.49 -14.31 -4.31
CA ASP A 65 23.84 -14.63 -4.81
C ASP A 65 24.18 -16.10 -4.59
N ALA A 66 25.00 -16.66 -5.47
CA ALA A 66 25.40 -18.06 -5.39
C ALA A 66 26.61 -18.28 -4.47
N ASP A 67 27.50 -17.28 -4.38
CA ASP A 67 28.69 -17.32 -3.54
C ASP A 67 28.34 -16.93 -2.10
N ALA A 68 28.59 -17.85 -1.17
CA ALA A 68 28.38 -17.63 0.25
C ALA A 68 29.21 -16.45 0.79
N LYS A 69 30.38 -16.16 0.22
CA LYS A 69 31.23 -15.04 0.62
C LYS A 69 30.60 -13.69 0.26
N ASN A 70 29.99 -13.60 -0.93
CA ASN A 70 29.24 -12.41 -1.35
C ASN A 70 28.04 -12.19 -0.42
N VAL A 71 27.27 -13.23 -0.13
CA VAL A 71 26.13 -13.16 0.80
C VAL A 71 26.55 -12.67 2.19
N GLU A 72 27.64 -13.20 2.74
CA GLU A 72 28.20 -12.78 4.03
C GLU A 72 28.61 -11.30 4.01
N ALA A 73 29.32 -10.86 2.97
CA ALA A 73 29.75 -9.47 2.80
C ALA A 73 28.56 -8.52 2.66
N ALA A 74 27.59 -8.88 1.82
CA ALA A 74 26.37 -8.11 1.60
C ALA A 74 25.55 -7.95 2.89
N ARG A 75 25.39 -9.02 3.66
CA ARG A 75 24.70 -8.97 4.96
C ARG A 75 25.39 -8.04 5.94
N LYS A 76 26.73 -8.09 6.04
CA LYS A 76 27.51 -7.16 6.89
C LYS A 76 27.34 -5.72 6.45
N HIS A 77 27.38 -5.45 5.13
CA HIS A 77 27.17 -4.11 4.60
C HIS A 77 25.76 -3.58 4.89
N ILE A 78 24.71 -4.37 4.59
CA ILE A 78 23.31 -4.02 4.86
C ILE A 78 23.08 -3.79 6.36
N GLN A 79 23.66 -4.61 7.22
CA GLN A 79 23.59 -4.45 8.67
C GLN A 79 24.26 -3.16 9.13
N SER A 80 25.42 -2.80 8.56
CA SER A 80 26.12 -1.55 8.89
C SER A 80 25.30 -0.29 8.55
N LEU A 81 24.37 -0.40 7.59
CA LEU A 81 23.44 0.66 7.20
C LEU A 81 22.12 0.64 8.00
N GLY A 82 21.90 -0.35 8.88
CA GLY A 82 20.64 -0.48 9.61
C GLY A 82 19.44 -0.88 8.74
N LEU A 83 19.68 -1.43 7.55
CA LEU A 83 18.64 -1.75 6.57
C LEU A 83 18.10 -3.19 6.65
N CYS A 84 18.56 -3.98 7.63
CA CYS A 84 18.13 -5.37 7.81
C CYS A 84 16.61 -5.51 7.84
N GLY A 85 16.09 -6.47 7.06
CA GLY A 85 14.66 -6.76 6.93
C GLY A 85 14.00 -5.98 5.79
N GLN A 86 14.44 -4.76 5.49
CA GLN A 86 13.99 -3.98 4.34
C GLN A 86 14.85 -4.25 3.10
N VAL A 87 16.13 -4.55 3.34
CA VAL A 87 17.02 -5.19 2.38
C VAL A 87 17.45 -6.51 2.99
N SER A 88 17.24 -7.59 2.27
CA SER A 88 17.68 -8.95 2.65
C SER A 88 18.54 -9.54 1.55
N VAL A 89 19.43 -10.46 1.92
CA VAL A 89 20.22 -11.24 0.96
C VAL A 89 20.22 -12.71 1.36
N GLU A 90 19.98 -13.57 0.38
CA GLU A 90 19.97 -15.01 0.53
C GLU A 90 20.93 -15.69 -0.45
N ARG A 91 21.53 -16.80 -0.01
CA ARG A 91 22.27 -17.67 -0.91
C ARG A 91 21.30 -18.46 -1.75
N TRP A 92 21.36 -18.32 -3.07
CA TRP A 92 20.49 -19.06 -3.98
C TRP A 92 21.30 -19.58 -5.17
N THR A 93 21.12 -20.87 -5.46
CA THR A 93 21.87 -21.56 -6.52
C THR A 93 20.98 -22.27 -7.54
N GLY A 94 19.66 -22.18 -7.38
CA GLY A 94 18.69 -22.87 -8.24
C GLY A 94 18.57 -22.28 -9.64
N GLN A 95 17.62 -22.84 -10.41
CA GLN A 95 17.17 -22.29 -11.70
C GLN A 95 15.78 -21.66 -11.60
N ARG A 96 14.98 -22.14 -10.63
CA ARG A 96 13.67 -21.58 -10.30
C ARG A 96 13.83 -20.58 -9.15
N LEU A 97 13.43 -19.35 -9.38
CA LEU A 97 13.48 -18.27 -8.41
C LEU A 97 12.53 -18.58 -7.24
N PRO A 98 12.91 -18.25 -5.99
CA PRO A 98 12.18 -18.61 -4.78
C PRO A 98 10.96 -17.69 -4.53
N TYR A 99 10.25 -17.31 -5.58
CA TYR A 99 9.10 -16.40 -5.54
C TYR A 99 7.85 -17.05 -6.13
N ALA A 100 6.70 -16.67 -5.58
CA ALA A 100 5.41 -16.90 -6.20
C ALA A 100 5.32 -16.22 -7.58
N ASP A 101 4.36 -16.64 -8.38
CA ASP A 101 4.08 -16.00 -9.67
C ASP A 101 3.65 -14.54 -9.42
N ASN A 102 3.97 -13.61 -10.31
CA ASN A 102 3.51 -12.22 -10.25
C ASN A 102 4.01 -11.36 -9.07
N LEU A 103 5.09 -11.71 -8.37
CA LEU A 103 5.48 -11.01 -7.13
C LEU A 103 6.42 -9.80 -7.32
N VAL A 104 7.27 -9.79 -8.35
CA VAL A 104 8.44 -8.89 -8.45
C VAL A 104 8.16 -7.70 -9.37
N ASN A 105 8.33 -6.46 -8.89
CA ASN A 105 8.15 -5.27 -9.72
C ASN A 105 9.39 -4.96 -10.57
N LEU A 106 10.59 -5.21 -10.03
CA LEU A 106 11.85 -5.03 -10.74
C LEU A 106 12.81 -6.19 -10.45
N LEU A 107 13.24 -6.87 -11.50
CA LEU A 107 14.32 -7.85 -11.45
C LEU A 107 15.58 -7.24 -12.09
N VAL A 108 16.66 -7.13 -11.31
CA VAL A 108 17.97 -6.68 -11.80
C VAL A 108 18.89 -7.89 -11.86
N CYS A 109 19.48 -8.16 -13.03
CA CYS A 109 20.35 -9.31 -13.24
C CYS A 109 21.77 -8.86 -13.59
N GLU A 110 22.75 -9.20 -12.74
CA GLU A 110 24.17 -8.93 -13.03
C GLU A 110 24.72 -9.82 -14.13
N TYR A 111 25.62 -9.31 -14.98
CA TYR A 111 26.24 -10.10 -16.05
C TYR A 111 26.96 -11.34 -15.52
N ALA A 112 27.60 -11.25 -14.35
CA ALA A 112 28.30 -12.38 -13.73
C ALA A 112 27.34 -13.46 -13.18
N SER A 113 26.07 -13.11 -12.94
CA SER A 113 25.01 -14.11 -12.73
C SER A 113 24.53 -14.75 -14.05
N ALA A 114 24.90 -14.14 -15.18
CA ALA A 114 24.70 -14.60 -16.55
C ALA A 114 25.97 -15.16 -17.23
N THR A 115 27.14 -15.24 -16.56
CA THR A 115 28.37 -15.90 -17.10
C THR A 115 28.27 -17.44 -17.09
N GLY A 116 27.07 -17.93 -17.37
CA GLY A 116 26.71 -19.28 -17.74
C GLY A 116 25.42 -19.32 -18.57
N GLY A 117 25.00 -18.21 -19.20
CA GLY A 117 23.98 -18.11 -20.25
C GLY A 117 22.53 -18.49 -19.91
N GLU A 118 22.27 -19.28 -18.87
CA GLU A 118 21.00 -20.00 -18.69
C GLU A 118 20.64 -20.26 -17.22
N ARG A 119 21.01 -19.39 -16.26
CA ARG A 119 20.61 -19.71 -14.88
C ARG A 119 19.11 -19.58 -14.65
N VAL A 120 18.46 -18.60 -15.28
CA VAL A 120 17.01 -18.36 -15.18
C VAL A 120 16.48 -18.14 -16.60
N SER A 121 15.49 -18.93 -17.01
CA SER A 121 14.87 -18.77 -18.32
C SER A 121 14.03 -17.50 -18.39
N GLU A 122 13.81 -16.97 -19.60
CA GLU A 122 12.89 -15.83 -19.80
C GLU A 122 11.48 -16.14 -19.28
N SER A 123 11.02 -17.39 -19.44
CA SER A 123 9.73 -17.84 -18.89
C SER A 123 9.68 -17.76 -17.36
N GLU A 124 10.78 -18.03 -16.68
CA GLU A 124 10.87 -17.95 -15.23
C GLU A 124 10.94 -16.49 -14.76
N VAL A 125 11.66 -15.63 -15.48
CA VAL A 125 11.64 -14.17 -15.25
C VAL A 125 10.22 -13.63 -15.40
N LEU A 126 9.56 -13.92 -16.52
CA LEU A 126 8.17 -13.50 -16.75
C LEU A 126 7.21 -14.11 -15.73
N ARG A 127 7.46 -15.32 -15.23
CA ARG A 127 6.62 -15.93 -14.17
C ARG A 127 6.65 -15.08 -12.90
N VAL A 128 7.83 -14.69 -12.42
CA VAL A 128 7.96 -13.97 -11.14
C VAL A 128 7.62 -12.49 -11.24
N LEU A 129 7.79 -11.86 -12.41
CA LEU A 129 7.45 -10.45 -12.56
C LEU A 129 5.95 -10.25 -12.33
N ALA A 130 5.59 -9.23 -11.56
CA ALA A 130 4.23 -8.70 -11.48
C ALA A 130 3.80 -8.16 -12.86
N PRO A 131 2.50 -8.15 -13.20
CA PRO A 131 2.00 -7.42 -14.37
C PRO A 131 2.55 -5.99 -14.44
N GLY A 132 3.14 -5.61 -15.57
CA GLY A 132 3.84 -4.32 -15.75
C GLY A 132 5.24 -4.25 -15.11
N GLY A 133 5.68 -5.29 -14.41
CA GLY A 133 7.02 -5.42 -13.84
C GLY A 133 8.09 -5.54 -14.92
N VAL A 134 9.32 -5.17 -14.55
CA VAL A 134 10.44 -5.00 -15.47
C VAL A 134 11.62 -5.88 -15.07
N ALA A 135 12.28 -6.50 -16.05
CA ALA A 135 13.60 -7.09 -15.85
C ALA A 135 14.67 -6.31 -16.65
N LEU A 136 15.77 -6.02 -15.97
CA LEU A 136 16.95 -5.34 -16.52
C LEU A 136 18.19 -6.21 -16.32
N SER A 137 18.93 -6.44 -17.40
CA SER A 137 20.25 -7.08 -17.35
C SER A 137 21.34 -6.03 -17.35
N LEU A 138 22.34 -6.17 -16.48
CA LEU A 138 23.54 -5.33 -16.45
C LEU A 138 24.67 -6.05 -17.17
N ASN A 139 25.51 -5.32 -17.90
CA ASN A 139 26.74 -5.85 -18.51
C ASN A 139 27.92 -5.81 -17.50
N PRO A 140 29.12 -6.35 -17.82
CA PRO A 140 30.27 -6.31 -16.90
C PRO A 140 30.74 -4.91 -16.48
N LYS A 141 30.26 -3.87 -17.16
CA LYS A 141 30.56 -2.46 -16.86
C LYS A 141 29.40 -1.78 -16.14
N SER A 142 28.46 -2.54 -15.56
CA SER A 142 27.27 -2.03 -14.87
C SER A 142 26.37 -1.16 -15.75
N GLN A 143 26.36 -1.41 -17.07
CA GLN A 143 25.47 -0.70 -17.99
C GLN A 143 24.26 -1.56 -18.30
N ILE A 144 23.09 -0.92 -18.34
CA ILE A 144 21.82 -1.55 -18.67
C ILE A 144 21.87 -2.03 -20.12
N GLN A 145 21.63 -3.32 -20.32
CA GLN A 145 21.48 -3.94 -21.63
C GLN A 145 20.06 -3.74 -22.15
N ASN A 146 19.94 -3.45 -23.45
CA ASN A 146 18.67 -3.35 -24.14
C ASN A 146 18.44 -4.59 -25.03
N PRO A 147 17.18 -5.01 -25.25
CA PRO A 147 15.95 -4.43 -24.69
C PRO A 147 15.71 -4.83 -23.23
N LYS A 148 14.99 -3.99 -22.48
CA LYS A 148 14.39 -4.40 -21.20
C LYS A 148 13.22 -5.35 -21.45
N SER A 149 13.02 -6.32 -20.56
CA SER A 149 11.82 -7.17 -20.59
C SER A 149 10.76 -6.58 -19.68
N VAL A 150 9.52 -6.52 -20.17
CA VAL A 150 8.36 -6.00 -19.42
C VAL A 150 7.26 -7.03 -19.49
N LYS A 151 6.72 -7.43 -18.35
CA LYS A 151 5.59 -8.36 -18.34
C LYS A 151 4.31 -7.65 -18.78
N PRO A 152 3.60 -8.17 -19.80
CA PRO A 152 2.35 -7.56 -20.24
C PRO A 152 1.28 -7.64 -19.14
N TRP A 153 0.38 -6.66 -19.15
CA TRP A 153 -0.81 -6.67 -18.32
C TRP A 153 -1.83 -7.69 -18.88
N PRO A 154 -2.35 -8.64 -18.09
CA PRO A 154 -3.38 -9.56 -18.55
C PRO A 154 -4.67 -8.81 -18.88
N LYS A 155 -5.32 -9.13 -20.01
CA LYS A 155 -6.55 -8.45 -20.44
C LYS A 155 -7.76 -8.83 -19.59
N GLU A 156 -7.68 -10.00 -18.98
CA GLU A 156 -8.71 -10.62 -18.17
C GLU A 156 -8.61 -10.20 -16.69
N LEU A 157 -7.54 -9.48 -16.31
CA LEU A 157 -7.37 -8.99 -14.95
C LEU A 157 -8.12 -7.66 -14.80
N ASP A 158 -9.10 -7.66 -13.93
CA ASP A 158 -9.98 -6.52 -13.75
C ASP A 158 -9.47 -5.51 -12.71
N GLU A 159 -10.09 -4.34 -12.67
CA GLU A 159 -9.89 -3.34 -11.62
C GLU A 159 -11.12 -3.24 -10.71
N TRP A 160 -10.97 -2.63 -9.54
CA TRP A 160 -12.07 -2.42 -8.59
C TRP A 160 -12.02 -0.97 -8.10
N THR A 161 -12.29 -0.06 -9.02
CA THR A 161 -12.06 1.40 -8.90
C THR A 161 -12.97 2.07 -7.87
N HIS A 162 -14.14 1.49 -7.58
CA HIS A 162 -15.16 2.02 -6.68
C HIS A 162 -15.57 0.97 -5.63
N PHE A 163 -16.32 1.38 -4.60
CA PHE A 163 -16.80 0.47 -3.55
C PHE A 163 -17.54 -0.76 -4.11
N LEU A 164 -18.42 -0.55 -5.09
CA LEU A 164 -19.13 -1.61 -5.80
C LEU A 164 -18.60 -1.69 -7.24
N HIS A 165 -17.35 -2.17 -7.35
CA HIS A 165 -16.60 -2.41 -8.58
C HIS A 165 -16.22 -1.15 -9.36
N ASP A 166 -17.17 -0.52 -10.04
CA ASP A 166 -16.93 0.60 -10.95
C ASP A 166 -18.00 1.70 -10.79
N ALA A 167 -18.01 2.66 -11.72
CA ALA A 167 -18.95 3.79 -11.72
C ALA A 167 -20.43 3.35 -11.87
N THR A 168 -20.71 2.13 -12.35
CA THR A 168 -22.07 1.60 -12.45
C THR A 168 -22.63 1.16 -11.11
N GLY A 169 -21.76 0.93 -10.12
CA GLY A 169 -22.14 0.50 -8.78
C GLY A 169 -22.62 -0.96 -8.68
N ASN A 170 -22.21 -1.81 -9.62
CA ASN A 170 -22.55 -3.22 -9.65
C ASN A 170 -21.49 -4.06 -8.92
N ALA A 171 -21.87 -4.89 -7.96
CA ALA A 171 -20.91 -5.64 -7.13
C ALA A 171 -20.32 -6.90 -7.81
N VAL A 172 -19.95 -6.81 -9.09
CA VAL A 172 -19.51 -7.95 -9.92
C VAL A 172 -18.29 -7.57 -10.75
N ALA A 173 -17.16 -8.22 -10.50
CA ALA A 173 -15.95 -8.06 -11.32
C ALA A 173 -16.12 -8.72 -12.69
N HIS A 174 -15.38 -8.20 -13.67
CA HIS A 174 -15.11 -8.80 -14.97
C HIS A 174 -13.86 -9.69 -14.98
N ASP A 175 -13.29 -9.99 -13.80
CA ASP A 175 -12.05 -10.77 -13.67
C ASP A 175 -12.20 -12.21 -14.17
N GLY A 176 -11.32 -12.61 -15.09
CA GLY A 176 -11.22 -13.98 -15.61
C GLY A 176 -9.94 -14.71 -15.20
N VAL A 177 -9.07 -14.08 -14.40
CA VAL A 177 -7.76 -14.63 -14.02
C VAL A 177 -7.85 -15.53 -12.81
N VAL A 178 -8.69 -15.18 -11.83
CA VAL A 178 -8.80 -15.91 -10.56
C VAL A 178 -10.23 -16.39 -10.32
N ALA A 179 -10.39 -17.72 -10.26
CA ALA A 179 -11.63 -18.35 -9.80
C ALA A 179 -11.60 -18.54 -8.26
N ALA A 180 -11.76 -19.75 -7.75
CA ALA A 180 -11.63 -20.02 -6.32
C ALA A 180 -10.15 -19.88 -5.86
N PRO A 181 -9.86 -19.10 -4.80
CA PRO A 181 -8.51 -18.96 -4.26
C PRO A 181 -7.97 -20.32 -3.78
N ARG A 182 -6.77 -20.72 -4.24
CA ARG A 182 -6.13 -22.02 -3.87
C ARG A 182 -4.84 -21.87 -3.07
N ARG A 183 -4.28 -20.67 -3.01
CA ARG A 183 -3.01 -20.36 -2.37
C ARG A 183 -3.00 -18.90 -1.91
N LEU A 184 -2.24 -18.64 -0.85
CA LEU A 184 -1.96 -17.27 -0.41
C LEU A 184 -0.86 -16.68 -1.31
N GLN A 185 -1.11 -15.49 -1.85
CA GLN A 185 -0.13 -14.78 -2.67
C GLN A 185 0.89 -14.01 -1.80
N TRP A 186 0.40 -13.23 -0.85
CA TRP A 186 1.19 -12.50 0.13
C TRP A 186 0.34 -12.23 1.38
N ALA A 187 1.01 -11.95 2.49
CA ALA A 187 0.41 -11.41 3.70
C ALA A 187 1.20 -10.19 4.15
N GLY A 188 0.49 -9.16 4.62
CA GLY A 188 1.08 -7.94 5.13
C GLY A 188 0.30 -7.43 6.33
N GLY A 189 0.99 -6.75 7.26
CA GLY A 189 0.34 -6.11 8.39
C GLY A 189 -0.50 -4.89 7.98
N PRO A 190 -1.27 -4.28 8.90
CA PRO A 190 -1.49 -4.75 10.27
C PRO A 190 -2.28 -6.06 10.29
N LEU A 191 -1.88 -6.99 11.16
CA LEU A 191 -2.52 -8.32 11.27
C LEU A 191 -3.84 -8.28 12.06
N TRP A 192 -4.03 -7.23 12.86
CA TRP A 192 -5.14 -7.11 13.78
C TRP A 192 -5.83 -5.77 13.60
N ALA A 193 -7.15 -5.80 13.56
CA ALA A 193 -7.96 -4.59 13.69
C ALA A 193 -7.81 -4.00 15.10
N ARG A 194 -8.11 -2.72 15.26
CA ARG A 194 -8.11 -2.05 16.56
C ARG A 194 -9.03 -2.75 17.54
N SER A 195 -10.30 -2.92 17.19
CA SER A 195 -11.29 -3.57 18.06
C SER A 195 -12.54 -3.95 17.28
N HIS A 196 -13.22 -5.01 17.71
CA HIS A 196 -14.54 -5.39 17.21
C HIS A 196 -15.69 -4.64 17.91
N GLU A 197 -15.40 -3.84 18.93
CA GLU A 197 -16.40 -3.04 19.66
C GLU A 197 -16.58 -1.64 19.07
N TYR A 198 -15.64 -1.19 18.24
CA TYR A 198 -15.63 0.12 17.58
C TYR A 198 -15.98 0.03 16.09
N ASP A 199 -15.98 1.18 15.41
CA ASP A 199 -15.97 1.25 13.95
C ASP A 199 -14.96 0.24 13.37
N SER A 200 -15.40 -0.48 12.33
CA SER A 200 -14.54 -1.42 11.62
C SER A 200 -13.26 -0.73 11.18
N SER A 201 -12.10 -1.26 11.59
CA SER A 201 -10.80 -0.65 11.25
C SER A 201 -10.61 -0.52 9.74
N LEU A 202 -11.06 -1.49 8.95
CA LEU A 202 -11.13 -1.36 7.49
C LEU A 202 -12.52 -0.83 7.11
N CYS A 203 -12.58 0.34 6.45
CA CYS A 203 -13.84 0.98 6.11
C CYS A 203 -14.05 1.29 4.62
N ALA A 204 -12.99 1.27 3.81
CA ALA A 204 -13.06 1.42 2.36
C ALA A 204 -11.85 0.72 1.71
N MET A 205 -12.03 0.10 0.55
CA MET A 205 -10.95 -0.51 -0.23
C MET A 205 -11.30 -0.49 -1.73
N VAL A 206 -10.34 -0.12 -2.56
CA VAL A 206 -10.41 -0.10 -4.03
C VAL A 206 -9.07 -0.52 -4.63
N SER A 207 -9.05 -0.94 -5.89
CA SER A 207 -7.83 -1.27 -6.63
C SER A 207 -7.83 -0.64 -8.02
N ALA A 208 -6.67 -0.13 -8.43
CA ALA A 208 -6.43 0.36 -9.77
C ALA A 208 -4.93 0.29 -10.10
N ARG A 209 -4.59 -0.10 -11.32
CA ARG A 209 -3.22 -0.18 -11.86
C ARG A 209 -2.23 -0.89 -10.96
N GLY A 210 -2.64 -2.05 -10.43
CA GLY A 210 -1.79 -2.90 -9.60
C GLY A 210 -1.52 -2.36 -8.20
N ARG A 211 -2.33 -1.40 -7.75
CA ARG A 211 -2.26 -0.82 -6.41
C ARG A 211 -3.56 -1.07 -5.66
N LEU A 212 -3.44 -1.41 -4.38
CA LEU A 212 -4.55 -1.47 -3.43
C LEU A 212 -4.56 -0.20 -2.59
N PHE A 213 -5.71 0.45 -2.51
CA PHE A 213 -5.94 1.61 -1.65
C PHE A 213 -7.00 1.28 -0.64
N TYR A 214 -6.76 1.59 0.62
CA TYR A 214 -7.75 1.35 1.65
C TYR A 214 -7.61 2.30 2.84
N ILE A 215 -8.71 2.53 3.53
CA ILE A 215 -8.74 3.32 4.77
C ILE A 215 -8.73 2.37 5.97
N PHE A 216 -7.70 2.49 6.80
CA PHE A 216 -7.50 1.64 7.97
C PHE A 216 -7.20 2.43 9.26
N ASP A 217 -7.82 2.03 10.38
CA ASP A 217 -7.44 2.50 11.72
C ASP A 217 -6.26 1.69 12.28
N GLU A 218 -5.09 2.31 12.32
CA GLU A 218 -3.86 1.75 12.89
C GLU A 218 -3.66 2.11 14.37
N GLY A 219 -4.72 2.52 15.06
CA GLY A 219 -4.72 2.71 16.51
C GLY A 219 -4.40 1.41 17.28
N PRO A 220 -3.99 1.50 18.56
CA PRO A 220 -3.56 0.34 19.33
C PRO A 220 -4.59 -0.82 19.40
N THR A 221 -4.17 -2.02 19.01
CA THR A 221 -4.97 -3.25 19.00
C THR A 221 -5.55 -3.58 20.38
N GLY A 222 -6.82 -3.96 20.40
CA GLY A 222 -7.58 -4.35 21.59
C GLY A 222 -7.98 -3.20 22.51
N ILE A 223 -7.57 -1.96 22.21
CA ILE A 223 -7.77 -0.84 23.13
C ILE A 223 -9.03 -0.05 22.79
N VAL A 224 -9.97 -0.14 23.72
CA VAL A 224 -11.30 0.49 23.70
C VAL A 224 -11.40 1.76 24.54
N ASP A 225 -10.28 2.30 25.02
CA ASP A 225 -10.28 3.50 25.84
C ASP A 225 -10.30 4.77 24.99
N LYS A 226 -11.26 5.67 25.22
CA LYS A 226 -11.40 6.95 24.49
C LYS A 226 -10.18 7.88 24.59
N ARG A 227 -9.37 7.73 25.64
CA ARG A 227 -8.13 8.50 25.85
C ARG A 227 -7.04 8.11 24.87
N ILE A 228 -7.16 6.94 24.25
CA ILE A 228 -6.21 6.43 23.27
C ILE A 228 -6.79 6.72 21.88
N PRO A 229 -6.17 7.61 21.08
CA PRO A 229 -6.74 8.04 19.81
C PRO A 229 -6.69 6.92 18.76
N ASP A 230 -7.65 6.99 17.84
CA ASP A 230 -7.58 6.33 16.54
C ASP A 230 -6.48 6.93 15.68
N LYS A 231 -6.03 6.13 14.70
CA LYS A 231 -5.04 6.54 13.73
C LYS A 231 -5.47 6.10 12.34
N TRP A 232 -6.41 6.85 11.77
CA TRP A 232 -6.92 6.58 10.44
C TRP A 232 -5.91 6.96 9.37
N THR A 233 -5.68 6.04 8.45
CA THR A 233 -4.77 6.24 7.32
C THR A 233 -5.40 5.75 6.02
N LEU A 234 -5.23 6.51 4.95
CA LEU A 234 -5.31 5.99 3.59
C LEU A 234 -3.95 5.34 3.27
N THR A 235 -3.96 4.04 3.05
CA THR A 235 -2.76 3.27 2.73
C THR A 235 -2.80 2.81 1.28
N ALA A 236 -1.69 2.99 0.57
CA ALA A 236 -1.47 2.39 -0.73
C ALA A 236 -0.44 1.26 -0.65
N ARG A 237 -0.73 0.16 -1.33
CA ARG A 237 0.15 -1.00 -1.44
C ARG A 237 0.25 -1.48 -2.87
N ASP A 238 1.36 -2.12 -3.18
CA ASP A 238 1.41 -2.96 -4.36
C ASP A 238 0.45 -4.16 -4.18
N ALA A 239 -0.45 -4.35 -5.14
CA ALA A 239 -1.49 -5.37 -5.08
C ALA A 239 -0.95 -6.79 -5.22
N PHE A 240 0.24 -6.95 -5.79
CA PHE A 240 0.80 -8.26 -6.15
C PHE A 240 1.78 -8.82 -5.12
N ASN A 241 2.35 -7.98 -4.25
CA ASN A 241 3.26 -8.40 -3.18
C ASN A 241 2.97 -7.78 -1.80
N GLY A 242 2.05 -6.83 -1.70
CA GLY A 242 1.62 -6.24 -0.42
C GLY A 242 2.58 -5.22 0.20
N VAL A 243 3.68 -4.87 -0.48
CA VAL A 243 4.61 -3.82 -0.04
C VAL A 243 3.86 -2.50 0.10
N VAL A 244 4.05 -1.81 1.23
CA VAL A 244 3.46 -0.49 1.48
C VAL A 244 4.21 0.53 0.62
N LEU A 245 3.48 1.23 -0.24
CA LEU A 245 4.04 2.27 -1.09
C LEU A 245 4.08 3.61 -0.35
N TRP A 246 2.97 3.97 0.27
CA TRP A 246 2.82 5.19 1.07
C TRP A 246 1.62 5.09 2.00
N LYS A 247 1.60 5.97 3.01
CA LYS A 247 0.46 6.17 3.91
C LYS A 247 0.17 7.66 4.03
N ARG A 248 -1.11 8.01 4.12
CA ARG A 248 -1.61 9.36 4.34
C ARG A 248 -2.52 9.35 5.55
N GLU A 249 -2.22 10.15 6.55
CA GLU A 249 -3.11 10.32 7.70
C GLU A 249 -4.43 10.99 7.26
N ILE A 250 -5.54 10.55 7.85
CA ILE A 250 -6.87 11.13 7.66
C ILE A 250 -7.26 11.75 8.99
N ALA A 251 -7.36 13.08 9.01
CA ALA A 251 -7.79 13.82 10.20
C ALA A 251 -9.31 13.71 10.39
N ASP A 252 -9.79 13.86 11.61
CA ASP A 252 -11.23 13.93 11.93
C ASP A 252 -12.06 12.85 11.22
N TRP A 253 -11.66 11.59 11.46
CA TRP A 253 -12.30 10.38 10.95
C TRP A 253 -12.59 9.43 12.11
N GLY A 254 -13.50 8.48 11.91
CA GLY A 254 -13.92 7.57 12.97
C GLY A 254 -15.06 8.11 13.81
N TRP A 255 -15.31 7.44 14.93
CA TRP A 255 -16.45 7.73 15.80
C TRP A 255 -16.50 9.19 16.28
N LYS A 256 -15.35 9.85 16.47
CA LYS A 256 -15.31 11.28 16.84
C LYS A 256 -15.88 12.18 15.74
N ALA A 257 -15.81 11.77 14.48
CA ALA A 257 -16.28 12.56 13.36
C ALA A 257 -17.79 12.44 13.13
N TRP A 258 -18.39 11.29 13.45
CA TRP A 258 -19.80 10.99 13.13
C TRP A 258 -20.68 10.53 14.30
N LYS A 259 -20.10 10.26 15.47
CA LYS A 259 -20.81 9.75 16.68
C LYS A 259 -20.41 10.49 17.96
N LEU A 260 -19.76 11.67 17.87
CA LEU A 260 -19.24 12.36 19.06
C LEU A 260 -20.32 12.52 20.14
N ALA A 261 -21.46 13.09 19.79
CA ALA A 261 -22.57 13.32 20.72
C ALA A 261 -23.15 12.04 21.36
N GLU A 262 -23.00 10.88 20.71
CA GLU A 262 -23.46 9.59 21.23
C GLU A 262 -22.45 8.93 22.17
N LEU A 263 -21.16 9.15 21.93
CA LEU A 263 -20.08 8.33 22.49
C LEU A 263 -19.12 9.10 23.39
N GLU A 264 -19.14 10.43 23.40
CA GLU A 264 -18.25 11.24 24.22
C GLU A 264 -18.34 10.89 25.71
N ASP A 265 -19.56 10.73 26.23
CA ASP A 265 -19.86 10.45 27.63
C ASP A 265 -20.31 8.99 27.89
N ALA A 266 -20.15 8.11 26.90
CA ALA A 266 -20.54 6.72 27.05
C ALA A 266 -19.67 5.98 28.10
N ASP A 267 -20.31 5.16 28.94
CA ASP A 267 -19.62 4.18 29.78
C ASP A 267 -19.16 3.00 28.93
N TRP A 268 -17.89 3.04 28.53
CA TRP A 268 -17.25 2.05 27.65
C TRP A 268 -17.25 0.63 28.22
N SER A 269 -17.43 0.45 29.55
CA SER A 269 -17.53 -0.89 30.15
C SER A 269 -18.89 -1.57 29.92
N ARG A 270 -19.89 -0.79 29.48
CA ARG A 270 -21.29 -1.24 29.31
C ARG A 270 -21.79 -1.07 27.87
N MET A 271 -20.94 -0.60 26.97
CA MET A 271 -21.28 -0.33 25.58
C MET A 271 -21.30 -1.63 24.77
N GLY A 272 -22.36 -1.84 23.98
CA GLY A 272 -22.41 -2.96 23.02
C GLY A 272 -21.64 -2.64 21.73
N SER A 273 -21.47 -3.60 20.82
CA SER A 273 -20.68 -3.39 19.60
C SER A 273 -21.24 -2.27 18.69
N HIS A 274 -20.37 -1.31 18.33
CA HIS A 274 -20.65 -0.24 17.37
C HIS A 274 -20.09 -0.49 15.96
N ARG A 275 -19.51 -1.68 15.71
CA ARG A 275 -18.77 -1.99 14.47
C ARG A 275 -19.55 -1.92 13.17
N THR A 276 -20.86 -2.07 13.24
CA THR A 276 -21.76 -2.02 12.07
C THR A 276 -22.50 -0.69 11.95
N ARG A 277 -22.25 0.27 12.84
CA ARG A 277 -22.99 1.54 12.89
C ARG A 277 -22.25 2.69 12.20
N LEU A 278 -21.49 2.43 11.14
CA LEU A 278 -20.81 3.49 10.37
C LEU A 278 -21.77 4.19 9.40
N PRO A 279 -21.54 5.47 9.04
CA PRO A 279 -22.30 6.10 7.97
C PRO A 279 -22.19 5.29 6.67
N LEU A 280 -23.32 5.03 6.01
CA LEU A 280 -23.39 4.18 4.80
C LEU A 280 -22.54 4.71 3.63
N ALA A 281 -22.24 6.01 3.66
CA ALA A 281 -21.43 6.72 2.68
C ALA A 281 -19.92 6.45 2.79
N ILE A 282 -19.41 5.95 3.93
CA ILE A 282 -17.96 5.84 4.17
C ILE A 282 -17.21 5.07 3.07
N PRO A 283 -17.67 3.89 2.62
CA PRO A 283 -16.97 3.17 1.56
C PRO A 283 -16.97 3.89 0.21
N ARG A 284 -17.95 4.78 -0.03
CA ARG A 284 -18.16 5.53 -1.29
C ARG A 284 -17.32 6.81 -1.39
N ARG A 285 -16.49 7.08 -0.38
CA ARG A 285 -15.60 8.25 -0.31
C ARG A 285 -14.16 7.95 -0.74
N LEU A 286 -13.91 6.79 -1.34
CA LEU A 286 -12.63 6.39 -1.90
C LEU A 286 -12.85 5.83 -3.30
N VAL A 287 -12.21 6.44 -4.30
CA VAL A 287 -12.22 6.00 -5.70
C VAL A 287 -10.78 6.03 -6.22
N ALA A 288 -10.39 5.02 -6.99
CA ALA A 288 -9.10 5.00 -7.68
C ALA A 288 -9.35 4.86 -9.18
N ASP A 289 -8.86 5.79 -9.98
CA ASP A 289 -8.98 5.77 -11.44
C ASP A 289 -7.61 6.07 -12.05
N GLY A 290 -7.04 5.06 -12.70
CA GLY A 290 -5.71 5.12 -13.30
C GLY A 290 -4.60 5.57 -12.34
N ASP A 291 -4.06 6.76 -12.58
CA ASP A 291 -2.96 7.37 -11.82
C ASP A 291 -3.45 8.39 -10.77
N ARG A 292 -4.75 8.38 -10.46
CA ARG A 292 -5.39 9.23 -9.45
C ARG A 292 -6.14 8.41 -8.41
N VAL A 293 -6.11 8.92 -7.18
CA VAL A 293 -6.98 8.45 -6.10
C VAL A 293 -7.75 9.64 -5.56
N TYR A 294 -9.06 9.52 -5.54
CA TYR A 294 -10.00 10.53 -5.05
C TYR A 294 -10.51 10.12 -3.68
N VAL A 295 -10.35 11.02 -2.70
CA VAL A 295 -10.70 10.74 -1.30
C VAL A 295 -10.99 12.03 -0.54
N THR A 296 -11.85 11.97 0.47
CA THR A 296 -11.94 13.03 1.48
C THR A 296 -10.93 12.74 2.60
N LEU A 297 -9.89 13.56 2.76
CA LEU A 297 -8.87 13.41 3.83
C LEU A 297 -9.35 13.90 5.21
N GLY A 298 -10.63 13.67 5.49
CA GLY A 298 -11.35 13.93 6.72
C GLY A 298 -12.85 13.88 6.47
N TYR A 299 -13.65 13.62 7.50
CA TYR A 299 -15.09 13.35 7.29
C TYR A 299 -15.86 14.56 6.75
N GLN A 300 -15.44 15.76 7.13
CA GLN A 300 -16.01 17.03 6.65
C GLN A 300 -15.09 17.74 5.64
N ALA A 301 -13.93 17.16 5.33
CA ALA A 301 -12.95 17.76 4.43
C ALA A 301 -13.44 17.80 2.97
N PRO A 302 -12.93 18.72 2.14
CA PRO A 302 -13.17 18.70 0.71
C PRO A 302 -12.53 17.47 0.06
N LEU A 303 -13.00 17.13 -1.14
CA LEU A 303 -12.39 16.13 -1.99
C LEU A 303 -10.93 16.48 -2.31
N SER A 304 -10.07 15.48 -2.24
CA SER A 304 -8.68 15.54 -2.68
C SER A 304 -8.43 14.52 -3.79
N ALA A 305 -7.73 14.93 -4.84
CA ALA A 305 -7.11 14.04 -5.81
C ALA A 305 -5.62 13.88 -5.46
N LEU A 306 -5.20 12.63 -5.27
CA LEU A 306 -3.84 12.25 -4.96
C LEU A 306 -3.20 11.57 -6.18
N ASP A 307 -1.90 11.75 -6.34
CA ASP A 307 -1.10 10.91 -7.23
C ASP A 307 -1.04 9.49 -6.67
N ALA A 308 -1.49 8.52 -7.45
CA ALA A 308 -1.74 7.18 -6.94
C ALA A 308 -0.44 6.42 -6.59
N ALA A 309 0.68 6.76 -7.23
CA ALA A 309 1.98 6.14 -6.97
C ALA A 309 2.69 6.70 -5.73
N THR A 310 2.47 7.99 -5.41
CA THR A 310 3.23 8.70 -4.35
C THR A 310 2.38 9.19 -3.18
N GLY A 311 1.06 9.23 -3.31
CA GLY A 311 0.14 9.75 -2.30
C GLY A 311 0.17 11.26 -2.13
N ARG A 312 0.91 11.98 -2.99
CA ARG A 312 0.97 13.44 -2.97
C ARG A 312 -0.34 14.02 -3.45
N THR A 313 -0.87 15.00 -2.73
CA THR A 313 -2.03 15.77 -3.19
C THR A 313 -1.66 16.52 -4.47
N VAL A 314 -2.39 16.23 -5.55
CA VAL A 314 -2.28 16.91 -6.84
C VAL A 314 -3.27 18.06 -6.91
N MET A 315 -4.48 17.85 -6.38
CA MET A 315 -5.54 18.84 -6.37
C MET A 315 -6.45 18.65 -5.16
N THR A 316 -6.93 19.76 -4.62
CA THR A 316 -8.05 19.81 -3.68
C THR A 316 -9.18 20.53 -4.38
N TYR A 317 -10.43 20.11 -4.17
CA TYR A 317 -11.62 20.73 -4.78
C TYR A 317 -12.39 21.52 -3.71
N PRO A 318 -12.15 22.83 -3.53
CA PRO A 318 -12.89 23.63 -2.55
C PRO A 318 -14.40 23.64 -2.85
N GLY A 319 -15.24 23.75 -1.83
CA GLY A 319 -16.70 23.73 -1.99
C GLY A 319 -17.30 22.33 -2.10
N THR A 320 -16.48 21.28 -1.97
CA THR A 320 -16.89 19.87 -1.97
C THR A 320 -16.83 19.24 -0.57
N GLU A 321 -16.77 20.07 0.47
CA GLU A 321 -16.87 19.62 1.86
C GLU A 321 -18.13 18.78 2.04
N ARG A 322 -18.05 17.74 2.87
CA ARG A 322 -19.18 16.84 3.16
C ARG A 322 -19.65 15.99 1.98
N THR A 323 -18.77 15.73 1.01
CA THR A 323 -18.99 14.72 -0.03
C THR A 323 -19.23 13.36 0.59
N ASP A 324 -20.38 12.75 0.33
CA ASP A 324 -20.76 11.41 0.78
C ASP A 324 -20.48 10.32 -0.27
N GLU A 325 -20.50 10.68 -1.55
CA GLU A 325 -20.24 9.73 -2.62
C GLU A 325 -19.44 10.41 -3.72
N ILE A 326 -18.44 9.67 -4.21
CA ILE A 326 -17.61 10.03 -5.35
C ILE A 326 -17.89 9.00 -6.44
N VAL A 327 -18.23 9.47 -7.63
CA VAL A 327 -18.27 8.65 -8.85
C VAL A 327 -17.30 9.26 -9.85
N CYS A 328 -16.40 8.46 -10.40
CA CYS A 328 -15.46 8.86 -11.44
C CYS A 328 -15.66 7.98 -12.68
N GLN A 329 -15.92 8.61 -13.82
CA GLN A 329 -16.05 7.89 -15.09
C GLN A 329 -15.48 8.76 -16.21
N ASP A 330 -14.55 8.22 -16.98
CA ASP A 330 -13.95 8.89 -18.14
C ASP A 330 -13.41 10.30 -17.82
N GLY A 331 -12.83 10.47 -16.62
CA GLY A 331 -12.31 11.75 -16.14
C GLY A 331 -13.37 12.73 -15.61
N LEU A 332 -14.65 12.40 -15.68
CA LEU A 332 -15.73 13.16 -15.04
C LEU A 332 -15.88 12.76 -13.58
N LEU A 333 -15.91 13.73 -12.67
CA LEU A 333 -16.20 13.54 -11.25
C LEU A 333 -17.62 14.01 -10.93
N ILE A 334 -18.42 13.11 -10.35
CA ILE A 334 -19.76 13.40 -9.84
C ILE A 334 -19.74 13.21 -8.34
N LEU A 335 -20.16 14.23 -7.59
CA LEU A 335 -20.10 14.25 -6.13
C LEU A 335 -21.51 14.41 -5.55
N SER A 336 -21.87 13.52 -4.63
CA SER A 336 -23.04 13.71 -3.77
C SER A 336 -22.60 14.46 -2.52
N ILE A 337 -23.05 15.70 -2.34
CA ILE A 337 -22.64 16.56 -1.22
C ILE A 337 -23.80 16.73 -0.24
N ARG A 338 -23.56 16.45 1.04
CA ARG A 338 -24.56 16.69 2.08
C ARG A 338 -24.79 18.16 2.34
N THR A 339 -26.07 18.51 2.43
CA THR A 339 -26.54 19.86 2.73
C THR A 339 -26.61 20.18 4.23
N SER A 340 -26.68 19.18 5.10
CA SER A 340 -26.74 19.37 6.57
C SER A 340 -25.74 18.50 7.34
N LEU A 341 -25.41 18.93 8.56
CA LEU A 341 -24.48 18.23 9.47
C LEU A 341 -25.15 17.10 10.27
N SER A 342 -26.48 17.04 10.30
CA SER A 342 -27.20 16.00 11.04
C SER A 342 -27.04 14.66 10.34
N PRO A 343 -26.62 13.58 11.04
CA PRO A 343 -26.72 12.23 10.49
C PRO A 343 -28.18 12.00 10.16
N GLY A 344 -28.50 11.75 8.89
CA GLY A 344 -29.86 11.42 8.50
C GLY A 344 -30.30 10.18 9.28
N ASN A 345 -31.20 10.37 10.26
CA ASN A 345 -31.87 9.27 10.93
C ASN A 345 -32.73 8.54 9.89
N ALA A 346 -32.15 7.56 9.20
CA ALA A 346 -32.93 6.54 8.53
C ALA A 346 -33.68 5.80 9.64
N LYS A 347 -34.93 6.19 9.91
CA LYS A 347 -35.83 5.44 10.78
C LYS A 347 -35.91 4.02 10.21
N ALA A 348 -35.21 3.09 10.84
CA ALA A 348 -35.37 1.67 10.58
C ALA A 348 -36.84 1.32 10.81
N GLY A 349 -37.57 1.06 9.74
CA GLY A 349 -38.92 0.55 9.80
C GLY A 349 -38.89 -0.83 10.48
N LYS A 350 -39.07 -0.86 11.80
CA LYS A 350 -39.50 -2.07 12.50
C LYS A 350 -40.90 -2.42 12.02
N LYS A 351 -41.01 -3.21 10.95
CA LYS A 351 -42.19 -4.07 10.78
C LYS A 351 -42.01 -5.23 11.73
N GLY A 352 -42.75 -5.20 12.83
CA GLY A 352 -42.93 -6.37 13.68
C GLY A 352 -43.55 -7.49 12.86
N ALA A 353 -42.80 -8.57 12.64
CA ALA A 353 -43.37 -9.83 12.22
C ALA A 353 -43.99 -10.47 13.47
N GLY A 354 -45.26 -10.17 13.71
CA GLY A 354 -46.08 -10.97 14.60
C GLY A 354 -46.20 -12.37 14.01
N ARG A 355 -45.54 -13.35 14.63
CA ARG A 355 -45.90 -14.76 14.46
C ARG A 355 -47.29 -14.94 15.08
N GLN A 356 -48.31 -15.01 14.26
CA GLN A 356 -49.53 -15.74 14.62
C GLN A 356 -49.20 -17.22 14.43
N GLU A 357 -49.12 -17.93 15.56
CA GLU A 357 -49.19 -19.38 15.57
C GLU A 357 -50.60 -19.79 15.18
N ALA A 358 -50.71 -20.64 14.17
CA ALA A 358 -51.92 -21.34 13.82
C ALA A 358 -51.65 -22.84 13.93
N SER A 359 -52.37 -23.50 14.83
CA SER A 359 -52.63 -24.95 14.83
C SER A 359 -53.72 -25.27 15.86
N PRO A 360 -54.54 -26.29 15.60
CA PRO A 360 -55.47 -26.47 14.49
C PRO A 360 -56.83 -25.79 14.72
#